data_AF-A0A961JF50-F1
#
_entry.id   AF-A0A961JF50-F1
#
_cell.length_a   1.000
_cell.length_b   1.000
_cell.length_c   1.000
_cell.angle_alpha   90.00
_cell.angle_beta   90.00
_cell.angle_gamma   90.00
#
_symmetry.space_group_name_H-M   'P 1'
#
loop_
_entity.id
_entity.type
_entity.pdbx_description
1 polymer ?
#
loop_
_entity_poly.entity_id
_entity_poly.type
_entity_poly.pdbx_seq_one_letter_code
_entity_poly.pdbx_strand_id
1 'polypeptide(L)'
;MVRQVSILLALAVALAGCTDPTPRQLAPDGRPLPQVYKIRPAEAGKIQFRMLDSINALRGAAAAPPVQLDPQLNAAAATHSRDMSVQNRPWHFGSDGS
;
A
#
# COMPACT_ATOMS: atom_id res chain seq x y z
N MET A 1 -1.92 -33.56 -34.96
CA MET A 1 -2.67 -33.81 -33.71
C MET A 1 -1.85 -33.43 -32.48
N VAL A 2 -0.67 -34.02 -32.24
CA VAL A 2 0.18 -33.70 -31.07
C VAL A 2 0.46 -32.20 -30.90
N ARG A 3 0.83 -31.48 -31.97
CA ARG A 3 1.11 -30.03 -31.93
C ARG A 3 -0.07 -29.17 -31.47
N GLN A 4 -1.30 -29.51 -31.87
CA GLN A 4 -2.49 -28.75 -31.42
C GLN A 4 -2.83 -29.05 -29.97
N VAL A 5 -2.66 -30.31 -29.53
CA VAL A 5 -2.82 -30.70 -28.13
C VAL A 5 -1.80 -29.99 -27.25
N SER A 6 -0.53 -29.88 -27.68
CA SER A 6 0.50 -29.15 -26.93
C SER A 6 0.20 -27.65 -26.79
N ILE A 7 -0.31 -27.00 -27.84
CA ILE A 7 -0.68 -25.58 -27.80
C ILE A 7 -1.88 -25.35 -26.87
N LEU A 8 -2.91 -26.19 -26.97
CA LEU A 8 -4.09 -26.10 -26.09
C LEU A 8 -3.73 -26.34 -24.63
N LEU A 9 -2.84 -27.29 -24.36
CA LEU A 9 -2.36 -27.58 -23.00
C LEU A 9 -1.55 -26.41 -22.42
N ALA A 10 -0.65 -25.82 -23.20
CA ALA A 10 0.13 -24.65 -22.78
C ALA A 10 -0.77 -23.44 -22.48
N LEU A 11 -1.80 -23.23 -23.30
CA LEU A 11 -2.78 -22.15 -23.11
C LEU A 11 -3.60 -22.38 -21.83
N ALA A 12 -4.05 -23.61 -21.58
CA ALA A 12 -4.80 -23.95 -20.37
C ALA A 12 -3.99 -23.72 -19.09
N VAL A 13 -2.69 -24.07 -19.10
CA VAL A 13 -1.78 -23.84 -17.97
C VAL A 13 -1.53 -22.34 -17.75
N ALA A 14 -1.38 -21.56 -18.83
CA ALA A 14 -1.21 -20.12 -18.74
C ALA A 14 -2.43 -19.41 -18.12
N LEU A 15 -3.66 -19.87 -18.43
CA LEU A 15 -4.89 -19.33 -17.85
C LEU A 15 -5.08 -19.69 -16.37
N ALA A 16 -4.58 -20.84 -15.92
CA ALA A 16 -4.70 -21.28 -14.53
C ALA A 16 -3.92 -20.38 -13.54
N GLY A 17 -2.93 -19.60 -14.02
CA GLY A 17 -2.14 -18.68 -13.20
C GLY A 17 -2.86 -17.38 -12.81
N CYS A 18 -4.03 -17.07 -13.40
CA CYS A 18 -4.78 -15.84 -13.10
C CYS A 18 -5.65 -15.94 -11.83
N THR A 19 -5.53 -17.02 -11.06
CA THR A 19 -6.29 -17.19 -9.81
C THR A 19 -5.52 -16.62 -8.63
N ASP A 20 -6.18 -15.80 -7.81
CA ASP A 20 -5.60 -15.21 -6.60
C ASP A 20 -5.46 -16.35 -5.55
N PRO A 21 -4.24 -16.74 -5.11
CA PRO A 21 -4.04 -17.92 -4.26
C PRO A 21 -4.53 -17.72 -2.82
N THR A 22 -4.87 -16.50 -2.43
CA THR A 22 -5.39 -16.16 -1.10
C THR A 22 -6.92 -16.23 -1.09
N PRO A 23 -7.54 -17.19 -0.36
CA PRO A 23 -8.98 -17.20 -0.17
C PRO A 23 -9.41 -15.93 0.56
N ARG A 24 -10.13 -15.03 -0.13
CA ARG A 24 -10.74 -13.87 0.52
C ARG A 24 -11.95 -14.38 1.30
N GLN A 25 -11.90 -14.31 2.63
CA GLN A 25 -13.09 -14.58 3.43
C GLN A 25 -14.15 -13.55 3.11
N LEU A 26 -15.34 -14.02 2.75
CA LEU A 26 -16.50 -13.18 2.45
C LEU A 26 -17.36 -13.06 3.70
N ALA A 27 -17.86 -11.85 3.97
CA ALA A 27 -18.92 -11.62 4.93
C ALA A 27 -20.26 -12.19 4.41
N PRO A 28 -21.27 -12.33 5.28
CA PRO A 28 -22.61 -12.80 4.87
C PRO A 28 -23.29 -11.94 3.80
N ASP A 29 -22.84 -10.70 3.61
CA ASP A 29 -23.29 -9.78 2.55
C ASP A 29 -22.59 -10.01 1.20
N GLY A 30 -21.71 -11.01 1.10
CA GLY A 30 -20.94 -11.33 -0.10
C GLY A 30 -19.73 -10.44 -0.36
N ARG A 31 -19.40 -9.50 0.54
CA ARG A 31 -18.24 -8.62 0.42
C ARG A 31 -17.02 -9.21 1.12
N PRO A 32 -15.78 -8.90 0.70
CA PRO A 32 -14.59 -9.32 1.42
C PRO A 32 -14.59 -8.77 2.85
N LEU A 33 -14.20 -9.60 3.82
CA LEU A 33 -13.98 -9.14 5.19
C LEU A 33 -12.90 -8.05 5.25
N PRO A 34 -13.08 -7.01 6.08
CA PRO A 34 -12.03 -6.02 6.32
C PRO A 34 -10.77 -6.70 6.86
N GLN A 35 -9.64 -6.49 6.19
CA GLN A 35 -8.35 -6.96 6.67
C GLN A 35 -7.73 -5.90 7.57
N VAL A 36 -7.39 -6.29 8.81
CA VAL A 36 -6.62 -5.42 9.71
C VAL A 36 -5.15 -5.55 9.35
N TYR A 37 -4.61 -4.55 8.69
CA TYR A 37 -3.18 -4.46 8.42
C TYR A 37 -2.45 -4.01 9.68
N LYS A 38 -1.64 -4.91 10.26
CA LYS A 38 -0.78 -4.59 11.41
C LYS A 38 0.58 -4.14 10.90
N ILE A 39 0.89 -2.85 11.10
CA ILE A 39 2.20 -2.28 10.81
C ILE A 39 3.13 -2.60 11.98
N ARG A 40 4.20 -3.35 11.73
CA ARG A 40 5.23 -3.65 12.72
C ARG A 40 6.27 -2.51 12.76
N PRO A 41 6.96 -2.28 13.90
CA PRO A 41 7.99 -1.25 14.00
C PRO A 41 9.08 -1.36 12.93
N ALA A 42 9.48 -2.59 12.58
CA ALA A 42 10.47 -2.86 11.53
C ALA A 42 10.03 -2.44 10.12
N GLU A 43 8.74 -2.19 9.89
CA GLU A 43 8.18 -1.84 8.59
C GLU A 43 8.06 -0.32 8.38
N ALA A 44 8.19 0.48 9.44
CA ALA A 44 7.96 1.93 9.40
C ALA A 44 8.81 2.63 8.32
N GLY A 45 10.12 2.38 8.30
CA GLY A 45 11.01 2.97 7.30
C GLY A 45 10.66 2.55 5.87
N LYS A 46 10.33 1.27 5.66
CA LYS A 46 9.92 0.75 4.34
C LYS A 46 8.63 1.42 3.85
N ILE A 47 7.68 1.66 4.75
CA ILE A 47 6.42 2.35 4.41
C ILE A 47 6.70 3.80 4.01
N GLN A 48 7.58 4.50 4.73
CA GLN A 48 7.93 5.88 4.41
C GLN A 48 8.56 6.02 3.03
N PHE A 49 9.51 5.15 2.66
CA PHE A 49 10.10 5.17 1.32
C PHE A 49 9.10 4.79 0.22
N ARG A 50 8.25 3.78 0.45
CA ARG A 50 7.18 3.43 -0.49
C ARG A 50 6.20 4.57 -0.72
N MET A 51 5.90 5.34 0.33
CA MET A 51 5.04 6.52 0.22
C MET A 51 5.71 7.60 -0.64
N LEU A 52 7.00 7.90 -0.41
CA LEU A 52 7.78 8.82 -1.24
C LEU A 52 7.76 8.40 -2.71
N ASP A 53 8.07 7.12 -2.99
CA ASP A 53 8.11 6.58 -4.35
C ASP A 53 6.75 6.73 -5.04
N SER A 54 5.66 6.43 -4.32
CA SER A 54 4.30 6.54 -4.84
C SER A 54 3.94 8.00 -5.16
N ILE A 55 4.28 8.94 -4.29
CA ILE A 55 4.06 10.38 -4.52
C ILE A 55 4.88 10.84 -5.73
N ASN A 56 6.15 10.46 -5.82
CA ASN A 56 7.01 10.87 -6.92
C ASN A 56 6.59 10.26 -8.26
N ALA A 57 6.03 9.05 -8.27
CA ALA A 57 5.43 8.47 -9.46
C ALA A 57 4.24 9.33 -9.96
N LEU A 58 3.36 9.75 -9.05
CA LEU A 58 2.24 10.64 -9.38
C LEU A 58 2.71 12.03 -9.84
N ARG A 59 3.72 12.60 -9.17
CA ARG A 59 4.31 13.89 -9.56
C ARG A 59 4.94 13.82 -10.96
N GLY A 60 5.67 12.75 -11.26
CA GLY A 60 6.23 12.50 -12.59
C GLY A 60 5.16 12.42 -13.68
N ALA A 61 4.06 11.72 -13.41
CA ALA A 61 2.91 11.67 -14.34
C ALA A 61 2.27 13.06 -14.57
N ALA A 62 2.38 13.97 -13.60
CA ALA A 62 1.94 15.36 -13.68
C ALA A 62 3.02 16.35 -14.16
N ALA A 63 4.17 15.85 -14.65
CA ALA A 63 5.33 16.66 -15.05
C ALA A 63 5.85 17.62 -13.95
N ALA A 64 5.62 17.27 -12.67
CA ALA A 64 6.14 17.99 -11.53
C ALA A 64 7.50 17.42 -11.08
N PRO A 65 8.44 18.27 -10.60
CA PRO A 65 9.72 17.79 -10.07
C PRO A 65 9.54 16.82 -8.90
N PRO A 66 10.40 15.80 -8.73
CA PRO A 66 10.32 14.91 -7.57
C PRO A 66 10.59 15.67 -6.26
N VAL A 67 10.03 15.18 -5.16
CA VAL A 67 10.36 15.61 -3.79
C VAL A 67 11.28 14.59 -3.12
N GLN A 68 11.92 15.01 -2.04
CA GLN A 68 12.78 14.17 -1.22
C GLN A 68 12.35 14.27 0.25
N LEU A 69 12.74 13.27 1.04
CA LEU A 69 12.53 13.31 2.48
C LEU A 69 13.47 14.34 3.11
N ASP A 70 12.90 15.16 3.99
CA ASP A 70 13.66 16.06 4.85
C ASP A 70 13.63 15.54 6.30
N PRO A 71 14.78 15.39 6.99
CA PRO A 71 14.81 14.86 8.35
C PRO A 71 14.02 15.68 9.37
N GLN A 72 13.98 17.01 9.25
CA GLN A 72 13.25 17.88 10.18
C GLN A 72 11.74 17.74 9.98
N LEU A 73 11.29 17.73 8.72
CA LEU A 73 9.87 17.51 8.40
C LEU A 73 9.40 16.12 8.81
N ASN A 74 10.25 15.10 8.67
CA ASN A 74 9.95 13.74 9.13
C ASN A 74 9.76 13.68 10.65
N ALA A 75 10.61 14.38 11.41
CA ALA A 75 10.51 14.45 12.87
C ALA A 75 9.21 15.15 13.30
N ALA A 76 8.87 16.29 12.70
CA ALA A 76 7.63 17.01 12.98
C ALA A 76 6.39 16.14 12.68
N ALA A 77 6.36 15.50 11.51
CA ALA A 77 5.26 14.61 11.12
C ALA A 77 5.12 13.40 12.06
N ALA A 78 6.22 12.87 12.60
CA ALA A 78 6.19 11.77 13.57
C ALA A 78 5.59 12.22 14.91
N THR A 79 5.94 13.42 15.38
CA THR A 79 5.34 14.01 16.59
C THR A 79 3.84 14.22 16.42
N HIS A 80 3.41 14.83 15.31
CA HIS A 80 1.99 15.01 15.00
C HIS A 80 1.23 13.68 14.93
N SER A 81 1.83 12.68 14.28
CA SER A 81 1.25 11.33 14.18
C SER A 81 1.09 10.66 15.54
N ARG A 82 2.06 10.85 16.43
CA ARG A 82 1.98 10.35 17.82
C ARG A 82 0.87 11.05 18.58
N ASP A 83 0.74 12.37 18.42
CA ASP A 83 -0.31 13.15 19.08
C ASP A 83 -1.71 12.70 18.64
N MET A 84 -1.94 12.59 17.33
CA MET A 84 -3.19 12.05 16.76
C MET A 84 -3.52 10.65 17.30
N SER A 85 -2.50 9.79 17.42
CA SER A 85 -2.66 8.44 17.96
C SER A 85 -3.06 8.44 19.43
N VAL A 86 -2.45 9.29 20.26
CA VAL A 86 -2.77 9.40 21.69
C VAL A 86 -4.17 9.95 21.90
N GLN A 87 -4.58 10.92 21.08
CA GLN A 87 -5.92 11.51 21.13
C GLN A 87 -6.99 10.63 20.45
N ASN A 88 -6.58 9.55 19.77
CA ASN A 88 -7.44 8.72 18.94
C ASN A 88 -8.28 9.56 17.94
N ARG A 89 -7.66 10.58 17.34
CA ARG A 89 -8.36 11.54 16.50
C ARG A 89 -7.45 12.16 15.42
N PRO A 90 -7.76 11.96 14.12
CA PRO A 90 -6.99 12.58 13.05
C PRO A 90 -7.44 14.03 12.82
N TRP A 91 -6.54 15.01 12.99
CA TRP A 91 -6.77 16.40 12.57
C TRP A 91 -5.50 17.01 11.98
N HIS A 92 -5.64 18.22 11.43
CA HIS A 92 -4.59 18.97 10.75
C HIS A 92 -3.79 19.87 11.71
N PHE A 93 -4.12 19.86 13.00
CA PHE A 93 -3.39 20.62 14.02
C PHE A 93 -3.02 19.72 15.18
N GLY A 94 -1.78 19.81 15.62
CA GLY A 94 -1.21 19.13 16.77
C GLY A 94 -1.16 20.04 17.99
N SER A 95 -1.00 19.43 19.17
CA SER A 95 -0.82 20.13 20.45
C SER A 95 0.43 21.01 20.51
N ASP A 96 1.44 20.73 19.68
CA ASP A 96 2.67 21.50 19.53
C ASP A 96 2.63 22.49 18.36
N GLY A 97 1.50 22.62 17.66
CA GLY A 97 1.30 23.56 16.56
C GLY A 97 1.65 23.02 15.16
N SER A 98 1.90 21.72 15.03
CA SER A 98 2.06 21.03 13.73
C SER A 98 0.77 20.88 12.94
#